data_AF-A0A7H4P0Q8-F1
#
_entry.id   AF-A0A7H4P0Q8-F1
#
_cell.length_a   1.000
_cell.length_b   1.000
_cell.length_c   1.000
_cell.angle_alpha   90.00
_cell.angle_beta   90.00
_cell.angle_gamma   90.00
#
_symmetry.space_group_name_H-M   'P 1'
#
loop_
_entity.id
_entity.type
_entity.pdbx_description
1 polymer ?
#
loop_
_entity_poly.entity_id
_entity_poly.type
_entity_poly.pdbx_seq_one_letter_code
_entity_poly.pdbx_strand_id
1 'polypeptide(L)' 'MSLIYNGKPVPFGALVTSVGSQGSSIVADNGQVYLSGMPLVGKVQAKWGEGPNASCEANYSLPPEKQSQMLISLSAECR' A
#
# COMPACT_ATOMS: atom_id res chain seq x y z
N MET A 1 6.69 -0.37 -0.26
CA MET A 1 5.74 -0.23 -1.39
C MET A 1 5.52 1.26 -1.63
N SER A 2 5.36 1.69 -2.88
CA SER A 2 4.97 3.07 -3.23
C SER A 2 3.56 3.09 -3.79
N LEU A 3 2.68 3.92 -3.22
CA LEU A 3 1.29 4.07 -3.64
C LEU A 3 1.10 5.38 -4.41
N ILE A 4 0.55 5.28 -5.62
CA ILE A 4 0.31 6.42 -6.51
C ILE A 4 -1.19 6.55 -6.78
N TYR A 5 -1.79 7.67 -6.40
CA TYR A 5 -3.19 8.01 -6.65
C TYR A 5 -3.28 9.18 -7.64
N ASN A 6 -3.99 9.00 -8.76
CA ASN A 6 -4.13 10.01 -9.82
C ASN A 6 -2.79 10.64 -10.27
N GLY A 7 -1.78 9.78 -10.47
CA GLY A 7 -0.43 10.19 -10.89
C GLY A 7 0.39 10.93 -9.82
N LYS A 8 -0.12 11.04 -8.58
CA LYS A 8 0.58 11.65 -7.45
C LYS A 8 0.80 10.65 -6.32
N PRO A 9 1.86 10.79 -5.52
CA PRO A 9 2.01 9.96 -4.33
C PRO A 9 0.82 10.12 -3.38
N VAL A 10 0.38 9.02 -2.78
CA VAL A 10 -0.62 9.06 -1.70
C VAL A 10 -0.09 9.97 -0.56
N PRO A 11 -0.95 10.78 0.08
CA PRO A 11 -0.51 11.74 1.10
C PRO A 11 0.23 11.11 2.27
N PHE A 12 1.22 11.83 2.79
CA PHE A 12 1.87 11.51 4.07
C PHE A 12 0.83 11.40 5.17
N GLY A 13 0.98 10.41 6.06
CA GLY A 13 0.07 10.17 7.17
C GLY A 13 -1.18 9.36 6.81
N ALA A 14 -1.38 8.98 5.54
CA ALA A 14 -2.46 8.09 5.16
C ALA A 14 -2.31 6.72 5.86
N LEU A 15 -3.40 6.23 6.43
CA LEU A 15 -3.46 4.91 7.04
C LEU A 15 -3.64 3.87 5.92
N VAL A 16 -2.75 2.88 5.86
CA VAL A 16 -2.82 1.77 4.92
C VAL A 16 -3.20 0.51 5.68
N THR A 17 -4.27 -0.15 5.26
CA THR A 17 -4.70 -1.44 5.81
C THR A 17 -4.64 -2.49 4.71
N SER A 18 -4.15 -3.69 5.06
CA SER A 18 -4.23 -4.83 4.14
C SER A 18 -5.62 -5.46 4.25
N VAL A 19 -6.34 -5.54 3.14
CA VAL A 19 -7.69 -6.12 3.12
C VAL A 19 -7.60 -7.61 3.43
N GLY A 20 -8.29 -8.05 4.48
CA GLY A 20 -8.28 -9.45 4.92
C GLY A 20 -7.13 -9.84 5.86
N SER A 21 -6.27 -8.90 6.27
CA SER A 21 -5.32 -9.10 7.37
C SER A 21 -5.39 -7.96 8.38
N GLN A 22 -4.86 -8.16 9.59
CA GLN A 22 -4.84 -7.12 10.63
C GLN A 22 -3.66 -6.13 10.46
N GLY A 23 -2.89 -6.24 9.38
CA GLY A 23 -1.74 -5.39 9.13
C GLY A 23 -2.17 -3.97 8.76
N SER A 24 -1.71 -2.98 9.54
CA SER A 24 -1.83 -1.56 9.22
C SER A 24 -0.48 -0.86 9.28
N SER A 25 -0.34 0.19 8.49
CA SER A 25 0.87 1.00 8.41
C SER A 25 0.53 2.42 7.96
N ILE A 26 1.53 3.29 7.91
CA ILE A 26 1.35 4.71 7.59
C ILE A 26 2.20 5.05 6.36
N VAL A 27 1.61 5.82 5.45
CA VAL A 27 2.34 6.39 4.31
C VAL A 27 3.32 7.46 4.79
N ALA A 28 4.60 7.26 4.50
CA ALA A 28 5.68 8.21 4.69
C ALA A 28 5.89 9.04 3.41
N ASP A 29 7.06 9.68 3.30
CA ASP A 29 7.41 10.51 2.16
C ASP A 29 7.32 9.77 0.82
N ASN A 30 6.99 10.50 -0.24
CA ASN A 30 6.88 9.99 -1.61
C ASN A 30 5.89 8.81 -1.76
N GLY A 31 4.86 8.73 -0.92
CA GLY A 31 3.83 7.69 -1.01
C GLY A 31 4.33 6.31 -0.55
N GLN A 32 5.44 6.26 0.19
CA GLN A 32 6.05 5.01 0.62
C GLN A 32 5.38 4.44 1.85
N VAL A 33 5.14 3.14 1.87
CA VAL A 33 4.62 2.41 3.01
C VAL A 33 5.35 1.08 3.18
N TYR A 34 5.67 0.74 4.43
CA TYR A 34 6.25 -0.54 4.81
C TYR A 34 5.15 -1.44 5.39
N LEU A 35 5.02 -2.64 4.83
CA LEU A 35 3.99 -3.60 5.22
C LEU A 35 4.68 -4.93 5.53
N SER A 36 4.31 -5.54 6.65
CA SER A 36 4.83 -6.83 7.11
C SER A 36 3.70 -7.84 7.25
N GLY A 37 4.01 -9.13 7.09
CA GLY A 37 3.00 -10.20 7.24
C GLY A 37 1.94 -10.20 6.14
N MET A 38 2.25 -9.65 4.97
CA MET A 38 1.36 -9.59 3.83
C MET A 38 1.36 -10.93 3.07
N PRO A 39 0.20 -11.39 2.55
CA PRO A 39 0.16 -12.50 1.60
C PRO A 39 0.92 -12.16 0.31
N LEU A 40 1.19 -13.15 -0.55
CA LEU A 40 1.85 -12.91 -1.85
C LEU A 40 1.00 -12.07 -2.80
N VAL A 41 -0.32 -12.13 -2.67
CA VAL A 41 -1.27 -11.39 -3.49
C VAL A 41 -2.37 -10.88 -2.59
N GLY A 42 -2.82 -9.65 -2.83
CA GLY A 42 -3.87 -9.06 -2.03
C GLY A 42 -4.21 -7.64 -2.45
N LYS A 43 -4.95 -6.98 -1.57
CA LYS A 43 -5.32 -5.56 -1.71
C LYS A 43 -4.92 -4.79 -0.49
N VAL A 44 -4.59 -3.52 -0.70
CA VAL A 44 -4.45 -2.54 0.38
C VAL A 44 -5.43 -1.41 0.16
N GLN A 45 -5.98 -0.89 1.25
CA GLN A 45 -6.75 0.34 1.26
C GLN A 45 -5.93 1.42 1.94
N ALA A 46 -5.73 2.55 1.28
CA ALA A 46 -5.13 3.74 1.86
C ALA A 46 -6.22 4.78 2.15
N LYS A 47 -6.24 5.36 3.35
CA LYS A 47 -7.23 6.36 3.77
C LYS A 47 -6.52 7.55 4.44
N TRP A 48 -6.81 8.76 3.97
CA TRP A 48 -6.28 10.03 4.50
C TRP A 48 -7.37 11.02 4.93
N GLY A 49 -8.64 10.62 4.90
CA GLY A 49 -9.76 11.39 5.41
C GLY A 49 -11.09 10.68 5.22
N GLU A 50 -12.20 11.38 5.44
CA GLU A 50 -13.56 10.82 5.42
C GLU A 50 -14.37 11.18 4.14
N GLY A 51 -13.79 11.96 3.23
CA GLY A 51 -14.44 12.36 1.99
C GLY A 51 -14.47 11.26 0.92
N PRO A 52 -15.30 11.40 -0.13
CA PRO A 52 -15.45 10.40 -1.20
C PRO A 52 -14.16 10.11 -1.98
N ASN A 53 -13.21 11.06 -2.00
CA ASN A 53 -11.89 10.91 -2.62
C ASN A 53 -10.76 10.90 -1.58
N ALA A 54 -11.08 10.56 -0.33
CA ALA A 54 -10.13 10.56 0.79
C ALA A 54 -9.60 9.15 1.12
N SER A 55 -9.82 8.20 0.22
CA SER A 55 -9.24 6.87 0.23
C SER A 55 -9.05 6.32 -1.18
N CYS A 56 -8.24 5.29 -1.31
CA CYS A 56 -8.09 4.52 -2.54
C CYS A 56 -7.72 3.07 -2.23
N GLU A 57 -7.90 2.17 -3.20
CA GLU A 57 -7.47 0.78 -3.13
C GLU A 57 -6.42 0.47 -4.19
N ALA A 58 -5.42 -0.34 -3.81
CA ALA A 58 -4.41 -0.85 -4.71
C ALA A 58 -4.31 -2.37 -4.60
N ASN A 59 -4.29 -3.05 -5.74
CA ASN A 59 -3.95 -4.47 -5.81
C ASN A 59 -2.42 -4.61 -5.84
N TYR A 60 -1.90 -5.66 -5.21
CA TYR A 60 -0.49 -5.99 -5.29
C TYR A 60 -0.27 -7.48 -5.53
N SER A 61 0.84 -7.80 -6.19
CA SER A 61 1.32 -9.16 -6.38
C SER A 61 2.83 -9.17 -6.18
N LEU A 62 3.27 -9.97 -5.22
CA LEU A 62 4.67 -10.21 -4.91
C LEU A 62 5.16 -11.38 -5.79
N PRO A 63 6.27 -11.21 -6.53
CA PRO A 63 6.87 -12.30 -7.28
C PRO A 63 7.38 -13.38 -6.32
N PRO A 64 6.98 -14.66 -6.47
CA PRO A 64 7.37 -15.75 -5.57
C PRO A 64 8.89 -15.91 -5.47
N GLU A 65 9.61 -15.63 -6.55
CA GLU A 65 11.08 -15.69 -6.63
C GLU A 65 11.78 -14.73 -5.64
N LYS A 66 11.09 -13.66 -5.23
CA LYS A 66 11.64 -12.69 -4.27
C LYS A 66 11.27 -13.00 -2.83
N GLN A 67 10.58 -14.11 -2.55
CA GLN A 67 10.13 -14.46 -1.20
C GLN A 67 11.29 -14.69 -0.20
N SER A 68 12.48 -15.02 -0.70
CA SER A 68 13.69 -15.14 0.12
C SER A 68 14.34 -13.79 0.47
N GLN A 69 13.86 -12.67 -0.10
CA GLN A 69 14.38 -11.34 0.19
C GLN A 69 13.75 -10.78 1.47
N MET A 70 14.58 -10.15 2.31
CA MET A 70 14.10 -9.52 3.55
C MET A 70 13.18 -8.33 3.29
N LEU A 71 13.35 -7.64 2.16
CA LEU A 71 12.55 -6.48 1.77
C LEU A 71 12.32 -6.50 0.26
N ILE A 72 11.06 -6.39 -0.15
CA ILE A 72 10.66 -6.28 -1.55
C ILE A 72 10.11 -4.88 -1.78
N SER A 73 10.71 -4.14 -2.70
CA SER A 73 10.16 -2.87 -3.18
C SER A 73 9.22 -3.11 -4.36
N LEU A 74 8.04 -2.50 -4.30
CA LEU A 74 7.02 -2.53 -5.35
C LEU A 74 6.33 -1.16 -5.43
N SER A 75 5.77 -0.85 -6.59
CA SER A 75 4.90 0.30 -6.80
C SER A 75 3.54 -0.17 -7.26
N ALA A 76 2.46 0.48 -6.81
CA ALA A 76 1.11 0.20 -7.30
C ALA A 76 0.32 1.48 -7.52
N GLU A 77 -0.51 1.44 -8.56
CA GLU A 77 -1.52 2.45 -8.81
C GLU A 77 -2.71 2.18 -7.88
N CYS A 78 -3.11 3.24 -7.19
CA CYS A 78 -4.22 3.27 -6.26
C CYS A 78 -5.41 3.95 -6.96
N ARG A 79 -6.59 3.36 -6.83
CA ARG A 79 -7.81 3.82 -7.51
C ARG A 79 -8.92 4.09 -6.50
#